data_AF-A0A484MDZ0-F1
#
_entry.id   AF-A0A484MDZ0-F1
#
_cell.length_a   1.000
_cell.length_b   1.000
_cell.length_c   1.000
_cell.angle_alpha   90.00
_cell.angle_beta   90.00
_cell.angle_gamma   90.00
#
_symmetry.space_group_name_H-M   'P 1'
#
loop_
_entity.id
_entity.type
_entity.pdbx_description
1 polymer ?
#
loop_
_entity_poly.entity_id
_entity_poly.type
_entity_poly.pdbx_seq_one_letter_code
_entity_poly.pdbx_strand_id
1 'polypeptide(L)'
;MEEKVKEIVEIKQRSLAEENQKTLEVLKEREQVLQDQLRQAQDSVSTMQKLHELAQSQLFEVRAQSEEERAAKQSEFNLLMDEVERAQARLMSLEREKGLLRSQLQSANEDNDERKSESLDANSILENSMSAKDKLISELNAELHNLENTLSNEREQHLNEMKKLHALLHEKDVSLEETKKELQTRPTLKLVDDLRKKVKILQAVGYNSIEAEDWEAATSGEEMSKLESLLLDKNRKMEHELTQLKVKLSEKTSLLESDQAKITDLNAKVNEQQQLIQKLEDDILKGYSSKEKKSKIFEEWDLSESGGTEQSETEEQKRAQSDQDQSSMLKVICSQRDRFRTRLRETEEEIRQLKEQIGILTTELEKSKADNVKLYEKIRFVQDYNSERIISRGAKKHAEDLESGFSSDVESKYKKMYEDDINPFVAFSRKERDQRYKELGLRDKITLSSGRFLLGNKYARSFAFFYTIGLHILVFTCLYRMSALSNLSNVSEDKIMDLPHPE
;
A
#
# COMPACT_ATOMS: atom_id res chain seq x y z
N MET A 1 3.37 35.32 -56.85
CA MET A 1 2.02 35.03 -56.30
C MET A 1 1.72 33.54 -56.39
N GLU A 2 1.91 32.92 -57.55
CA GLU A 2 1.66 31.48 -57.77
C GLU A 2 2.51 30.54 -56.90
N GLU A 3 3.80 30.81 -56.70
CA GLU A 3 4.67 29.98 -55.83
C GLU A 3 4.19 29.98 -54.37
N LYS A 4 3.80 31.13 -53.83
CA LYS A 4 3.26 31.24 -52.47
C LYS A 4 1.93 30.47 -52.32
N VAL A 5 1.10 30.46 -53.37
CA VAL A 5 -0.14 29.67 -53.37
C VAL A 5 0.15 28.17 -53.40
N LYS A 6 1.14 27.72 -54.19
CA LYS A 6 1.59 26.32 -54.20
C LYS A 6 2.14 25.89 -52.84
N GLU A 7 2.97 26.70 -52.22
CA GLU A 7 3.53 26.42 -50.88
C GLU A 7 2.43 26.30 -49.81
N ILE A 8 1.43 27.19 -49.83
CA ILE A 8 0.27 27.12 -48.91
C ILE A 8 -0.55 25.85 -49.14
N VAL A 9 -0.75 25.44 -50.39
CA VAL A 9 -1.47 24.20 -50.73
C VAL A 9 -0.70 22.97 -50.27
N GLU A 10 0.62 22.93 -50.45
CA GLU A 10 1.47 21.83 -49.97
C GLU A 10 1.49 21.73 -48.45
N ILE A 11 1.60 22.86 -47.75
CA ILE A 11 1.51 22.89 -46.28
C ILE A 11 0.14 22.38 -45.82
N LYS A 12 -0.94 22.80 -46.48
CA LYS A 12 -2.31 22.35 -46.14
C LYS A 12 -2.53 20.87 -46.46
N GLN A 13 -1.93 20.35 -47.53
CA GLN A 13 -1.95 18.93 -47.85
C GLN A 13 -1.18 18.11 -46.81
N ARG A 14 0.01 18.58 -46.39
CA ARG A 14 0.79 17.93 -45.33
C ARG A 14 0.07 17.97 -43.98
N SER A 15 -0.53 19.09 -43.61
CA SER A 15 -1.28 19.20 -42.35
C SER A 15 -2.50 18.27 -42.34
N LEU A 16 -3.21 18.16 -43.46
CA LEU A 16 -4.35 17.26 -43.61
C LEU A 16 -3.92 15.79 -43.61
N ALA A 17 -2.78 15.47 -44.22
CA ALA A 17 -2.20 14.12 -44.15
C ALA A 17 -1.78 13.75 -42.71
N GLU A 18 -1.18 14.69 -41.97
CA GLU A 18 -0.79 14.50 -40.57
C GLU A 18 -2.02 14.33 -39.66
N GLU A 19 -3.08 15.10 -39.87
CA GLU A 19 -4.35 14.95 -39.15
C GLU A 19 -5.03 13.62 -39.45
N ASN A 20 -5.06 13.20 -40.72
CA ASN A 20 -5.56 11.89 -41.12
C ASN A 20 -4.71 10.75 -40.53
N GLN A 21 -3.39 10.91 -40.42
CA GLN A 21 -2.53 9.92 -39.78
C GLN A 21 -2.82 9.81 -38.28
N LYS A 22 -2.91 10.93 -37.56
CA LYS A 22 -3.23 10.96 -36.13
C LYS A 22 -4.59 10.34 -35.84
N THR A 23 -5.61 10.65 -36.64
CA THR A 23 -6.94 10.04 -36.49
C THR A 23 -6.91 8.53 -36.73
N LEU A 24 -6.13 8.06 -37.70
CA LEU A 24 -5.95 6.63 -37.98
C LEU A 24 -5.21 5.91 -36.85
N GLU A 25 -4.20 6.53 -36.24
CA GLU A 25 -3.50 6.02 -35.06
C GLU A 25 -4.45 5.88 -33.86
N VAL A 26 -5.23 6.92 -33.56
CA VAL A 26 -6.24 6.87 -32.48
C VAL A 26 -7.30 5.79 -32.74
N LEU A 27 -7.73 5.61 -33.99
CA LEU A 27 -8.67 4.53 -34.33
C LEU A 27 -8.05 3.14 -34.15
N LYS A 28 -6.78 2.96 -34.51
CA LYS A 28 -6.05 1.69 -34.29
C LYS A 28 -5.87 1.39 -32.81
N GLU A 29 -5.48 2.38 -32.01
CA GLU A 29 -5.37 2.21 -30.56
C GLU A 29 -6.71 1.82 -29.93
N ARG A 30 -7.79 2.49 -30.37
CA ARG A 30 -9.15 2.14 -29.94
C ARG A 30 -9.54 0.73 -30.36
N GLU A 31 -9.23 0.32 -31.59
CA GLU A 31 -9.50 -1.04 -32.08
C GLU A 31 -8.74 -2.08 -31.25
N GLN A 32 -7.46 -1.83 -30.94
CA GLN A 32 -6.67 -2.72 -30.12
C GLN A 32 -7.24 -2.87 -28.70
N VAL A 33 -7.64 -1.77 -28.06
CA VAL A 33 -8.29 -1.81 -26.74
C VAL A 33 -9.60 -2.60 -26.79
N LEU A 34 -10.40 -2.43 -27.84
CA LEU A 34 -11.65 -3.18 -28.02
C LEU A 34 -11.38 -4.68 -28.26
N GLN A 35 -10.32 -5.03 -29.00
CA GLN A 35 -9.90 -6.41 -29.20
C GLN A 35 -9.43 -7.05 -27.89
N ASP A 36 -8.65 -6.33 -27.08
CA ASP A 36 -8.20 -6.80 -25.76
C ASP A 36 -9.38 -6.99 -24.80
N GLN A 37 -10.35 -6.07 -24.78
CA GLN A 37 -11.59 -6.21 -24.01
C GLN A 37 -12.42 -7.41 -24.47
N LEU A 38 -12.53 -7.63 -25.79
CA LEU A 38 -13.25 -8.76 -26.35
C LEU A 38 -12.58 -10.08 -25.95
N ARG A 39 -11.24 -10.14 -26.02
CA ARG A 39 -10.46 -11.32 -25.61
C ARG A 39 -10.63 -11.59 -24.12
N GLN A 40 -10.54 -10.56 -23.27
CA GLN A 40 -10.76 -10.71 -21.83
C GLN A 40 -12.17 -11.20 -21.52
N ALA A 41 -13.19 -10.68 -22.22
CA ALA A 41 -14.57 -11.13 -22.09
C ALA A 41 -14.71 -12.60 -22.54
N GLN A 42 -14.12 -13.00 -23.67
CA GLN A 42 -14.10 -14.39 -24.14
C GLN A 42 -13.41 -15.34 -23.17
N ASP A 43 -12.26 -14.96 -22.64
CA ASP A 43 -11.53 -15.73 -21.64
C ASP A 43 -12.40 -15.88 -20.37
N SER A 44 -13.03 -14.80 -19.89
CA SER A 44 -13.93 -14.86 -18.73
C SER A 44 -15.14 -15.79 -18.97
N VAL A 45 -15.75 -15.76 -20.16
CA VAL A 45 -16.85 -16.65 -20.52
C VAL A 45 -16.38 -18.10 -20.56
N SER A 46 -15.20 -18.37 -21.13
CA SER A 46 -14.63 -19.72 -21.17
C SER A 46 -14.34 -20.27 -19.75
N THR A 47 -13.88 -19.42 -18.83
CA THR A 47 -13.66 -19.82 -17.44
C THR A 47 -14.97 -20.10 -16.72
N MET A 48 -16.01 -19.29 -16.95
CA MET A 48 -17.35 -19.52 -16.40
C MET A 48 -17.97 -20.81 -16.95
N GLN A 49 -17.77 -21.12 -18.23
CA GLN A 49 -18.22 -22.38 -18.83
C GLN A 49 -17.54 -23.58 -18.18
N LYS A 50 -16.21 -23.56 -18.02
CA LYS A 50 -15.48 -24.65 -17.33
C LYS A 50 -15.93 -24.82 -15.88
N LEU A 51 -16.14 -23.73 -15.15
CA LEU A 51 -16.66 -23.79 -13.78
C LEU A 51 -18.08 -24.35 -13.74
N HIS A 52 -18.92 -24.01 -14.73
CA HIS A 52 -20.27 -24.56 -14.85
C HIS A 52 -20.25 -26.07 -15.14
N GLU A 53 -19.40 -26.52 -16.06
CA GLU A 53 -19.20 -27.96 -16.35
C GLU A 53 -18.72 -28.71 -15.10
N LEU A 54 -17.76 -28.15 -14.36
CA LEU A 54 -17.28 -28.74 -13.10
C LEU A 54 -18.40 -28.81 -12.05
N ALA A 55 -19.13 -27.72 -11.83
CA ALA A 55 -20.26 -27.70 -10.89
C ALA A 55 -21.36 -28.69 -11.32
N GLN A 56 -21.63 -28.80 -12.61
CA GLN A 56 -22.60 -29.76 -13.14
C GLN A 56 -22.14 -31.21 -12.91
N SER A 57 -20.86 -31.51 -13.13
CA SER A 57 -20.30 -32.84 -12.85
C SER A 57 -20.41 -33.22 -11.37
N GLN A 58 -20.11 -32.28 -10.46
CA GLN A 58 -20.25 -32.49 -9.02
C GLN A 58 -21.72 -32.71 -8.61
N LEU A 59 -22.66 -31.98 -9.21
CA LEU A 59 -24.08 -32.18 -8.98
C LEU A 59 -24.55 -33.58 -9.45
N PHE A 60 -24.04 -34.06 -10.58
CA PHE A 60 -24.32 -35.42 -11.03
C PHE A 60 -23.72 -36.47 -10.10
N GLU A 61 -22.50 -36.27 -9.60
CA GLU A 61 -21.86 -37.19 -8.66
C GLU A 61 -22.61 -37.25 -7.33
N VAL A 62 -22.97 -36.11 -6.74
CA VAL A 62 -23.77 -36.05 -5.50
C VAL A 62 -25.14 -36.69 -5.70
N ARG A 63 -25.77 -36.47 -6.86
CA ARG A 63 -27.05 -37.12 -7.19
C ARG A 63 -26.90 -38.63 -7.30
N ALA A 64 -25.85 -39.12 -7.96
CA ALA A 64 -25.57 -40.55 -8.09
C ALA A 64 -25.34 -41.19 -6.71
N GLN A 65 -24.53 -40.57 -5.85
CA GLN A 65 -24.31 -41.03 -4.47
C GLN A 65 -25.61 -41.04 -3.67
N SER A 66 -26.45 -40.02 -3.81
CA SER A 66 -27.76 -39.97 -3.14
C SER A 66 -28.73 -41.04 -3.64
N GLU A 67 -28.73 -41.33 -4.94
CA GLU A 67 -29.55 -42.39 -5.53
C GLU A 67 -29.05 -43.78 -5.09
N GLU A 68 -27.74 -43.98 -5.01
CA GLU A 68 -27.11 -45.20 -4.47
C GLU A 68 -27.44 -45.40 -2.99
N GLU A 69 -27.28 -44.38 -2.15
CA GLU A 69 -27.62 -44.44 -0.72
C GLU A 69 -29.12 -44.74 -0.53
N ARG A 70 -29.99 -44.14 -1.36
CA ARG A 70 -31.42 -44.41 -1.33
C ARG A 70 -31.72 -45.86 -1.72
N ALA A 71 -31.04 -46.40 -2.73
CA ALA A 71 -31.18 -47.79 -3.15
C ALA A 71 -30.70 -48.77 -2.07
N ALA A 72 -29.56 -48.48 -1.44
CA ALA A 72 -29.01 -49.26 -0.33
C ALA A 72 -29.98 -49.28 0.86
N LYS A 73 -30.49 -48.11 1.30
CA LYS A 73 -31.50 -48.02 2.37
C LYS A 73 -32.79 -48.76 2.02
N GLN A 74 -33.23 -48.72 0.76
CA GLN A 74 -34.40 -49.47 0.32
C GLN A 74 -34.15 -50.99 0.38
N SER A 75 -32.94 -51.44 0.03
CA SER A 75 -32.53 -52.83 0.16
C SER A 75 -32.48 -53.29 1.62
N GLU A 76 -31.92 -52.46 2.52
CA GLU A 76 -31.91 -52.73 3.96
C GLU A 76 -33.34 -52.81 4.52
N PHE A 77 -34.21 -51.88 4.12
CA PHE A 77 -35.61 -51.90 4.52
C PHE A 77 -36.32 -53.18 4.06
N ASN A 78 -36.11 -53.60 2.81
CA ASN A 78 -36.69 -54.84 2.30
C ASN A 78 -36.18 -56.08 3.08
N LEU A 79 -34.87 -56.13 3.39
CA LEU A 79 -34.30 -57.22 4.18
C LEU A 79 -34.89 -57.27 5.60
N LEU A 80 -35.04 -56.12 6.25
CA LEU A 80 -35.67 -56.01 7.56
C LEU A 80 -37.15 -56.42 7.49
N MET A 81 -37.87 -56.05 6.44
CA MET A 81 -39.24 -56.47 6.21
C MET A 81 -39.33 -58.00 6.08
N ASP A 82 -38.46 -58.61 5.27
CA ASP A 82 -38.39 -60.07 5.13
C ASP A 82 -38.07 -60.76 6.46
N GLU A 83 -37.19 -60.17 7.28
CA GLU A 83 -36.83 -60.73 8.57
C GLU A 83 -37.97 -60.61 9.60
N VAL A 84 -38.72 -59.52 9.56
CA VAL A 84 -39.97 -59.35 10.33
C VAL A 84 -41.01 -60.39 9.88
N GLU A 85 -41.21 -60.59 8.59
CA GLU A 85 -42.13 -61.61 8.05
C GLU A 85 -41.71 -63.02 8.47
N ARG A 86 -40.41 -63.36 8.38
CA ARG A 86 -39.88 -64.65 8.86
C ARG A 86 -40.08 -64.82 10.37
N ALA A 87 -39.84 -63.78 11.17
CA ALA A 87 -40.05 -63.81 12.61
C ALA A 87 -41.54 -64.00 12.95
N GLN A 88 -42.44 -63.29 12.26
CA GLN A 88 -43.89 -63.47 12.39
C GLN A 88 -44.33 -64.88 12.00
N ALA A 89 -43.80 -65.44 10.90
CA ALA A 89 -44.10 -66.81 10.49
C ALA A 89 -43.67 -67.85 11.54
N ARG A 90 -42.48 -67.69 12.14
CA ARG A 90 -41.99 -68.52 13.25
C ARG A 90 -42.84 -68.36 14.51
N LEU A 91 -43.27 -67.14 14.82
CA LEU A 91 -44.16 -66.90 15.96
C LEU A 91 -45.49 -67.64 15.76
N MET A 92 -46.09 -67.53 14.57
CA MET A 92 -47.32 -68.23 14.21
C MET A 92 -47.17 -69.76 14.20
N SER A 93 -45.99 -70.31 13.87
CA SER A 93 -45.76 -71.76 13.97
C SER A 93 -45.64 -72.21 15.42
N LEU A 94 -44.89 -71.47 16.25
CA LEU A 94 -44.76 -71.74 17.68
C LEU A 94 -46.10 -71.63 18.43
N GLU A 95 -46.94 -70.66 18.06
CA GLU A 95 -48.30 -70.56 18.62
C GLU A 95 -49.17 -71.77 18.28
N ARG A 96 -49.07 -72.29 17.05
CA ARG A 96 -49.77 -73.53 16.64
C ARG A 96 -49.23 -74.74 17.39
N GLU A 97 -47.91 -74.90 17.48
CA GLU A 97 -47.28 -76.00 18.24
C GLU A 97 -47.67 -75.96 19.71
N LYS A 98 -47.67 -74.78 20.34
CA LYS A 98 -48.15 -74.59 21.72
C LYS A 98 -49.62 -74.99 21.87
N GLY A 99 -50.46 -74.69 20.89
CA GLY A 99 -51.86 -75.12 20.85
C GLY A 99 -52.00 -76.64 20.77
N LEU A 100 -51.23 -77.27 19.88
CA LEU A 100 -51.19 -78.73 19.72
C LEU A 100 -50.69 -79.44 20.98
N LEU A 101 -49.59 -78.97 21.58
CA LEU A 101 -49.06 -79.52 22.82
C LEU A 101 -50.06 -79.39 23.98
N ARG A 102 -50.78 -78.26 24.07
CA ARG A 102 -51.88 -78.11 25.05
C ARG A 102 -53.00 -79.13 24.83
N SER A 103 -53.39 -79.36 23.58
CA SER A 103 -54.42 -80.36 23.25
C SER A 103 -53.94 -81.78 23.56
N GLN A 104 -52.70 -82.12 23.23
CA GLN A 104 -52.11 -83.44 23.52
C GLN A 104 -51.99 -83.69 25.03
N LEU A 105 -51.65 -82.66 25.81
CA LEU A 105 -51.57 -82.77 27.27
C LEU A 105 -52.96 -82.99 27.88
N GLN A 106 -54.01 -82.40 27.29
CA GLN A 106 -55.40 -82.64 27.68
C GLN A 106 -55.86 -84.06 27.33
N SER A 107 -55.58 -84.54 26.11
CA SER A 107 -55.97 -85.89 25.70
C SER A 107 -55.17 -86.99 26.41
N ALA A 108 -53.88 -86.79 26.69
CA ALA A 108 -53.06 -87.73 27.47
C ALA A 108 -53.47 -87.78 28.96
N ASN A 109 -54.13 -86.75 29.45
CA ASN A 109 -54.75 -86.75 30.78
C ASN A 109 -56.10 -87.50 30.78
N GLU A 110 -56.78 -87.60 29.64
CA GLU A 110 -58.02 -88.37 29.45
C GLU A 110 -57.74 -89.86 29.10
N ASP A 111 -56.69 -90.16 28.33
CA ASP A 111 -56.31 -91.51 27.90
C ASP A 111 -55.59 -92.35 29.00
N ASN A 112 -55.18 -91.75 30.13
CA ASN A 112 -54.57 -92.49 31.24
C ASN A 112 -55.58 -93.30 32.08
N ASP A 113 -56.89 -93.09 31.88
CA ASP A 113 -57.95 -93.82 32.59
C ASP A 113 -58.42 -95.10 31.86
N GLU A 114 -58.09 -95.27 30.57
CA GLU A 114 -58.58 -96.40 29.78
C GLU A 114 -57.45 -97.05 28.97
N ARG A 115 -56.79 -98.08 29.53
CA ARG A 115 -56.31 -99.28 28.79
C ARG A 115 -55.46 -100.18 29.69
N LYS A 116 -56.11 -101.19 30.28
CA LYS A 116 -55.44 -102.31 30.94
C LYS A 116 -56.20 -103.63 30.73
N SER A 117 -56.20 -104.17 29.51
CA SER A 117 -56.24 -105.63 29.27
C SER A 117 -56.22 -105.95 27.78
N GLU A 118 -55.23 -106.69 27.31
CA GLU A 118 -55.43 -107.97 26.63
C GLU A 118 -54.05 -108.57 26.28
N SER A 119 -53.77 -109.71 26.90
CA SER A 119 -52.53 -110.47 26.81
C SER A 119 -52.94 -111.86 26.39
N LEU A 120 -52.53 -112.30 25.19
CA LEU A 120 -52.06 -113.66 24.85
C LEU A 120 -51.93 -113.90 23.33
N ASP A 121 -52.49 -113.05 22.47
CA ASP A 121 -52.05 -112.87 21.05
C ASP A 121 -50.92 -111.82 20.95
N ALA A 122 -50.71 -111.11 22.06
CA ALA A 122 -49.71 -110.08 22.27
C ALA A 122 -48.29 -110.59 22.06
N ASN A 123 -47.94 -111.84 22.39
CA ASN A 123 -46.54 -112.29 22.36
C ASN A 123 -45.98 -112.51 20.95
N SER A 124 -46.75 -113.08 20.02
CA SER A 124 -46.32 -113.27 18.61
C SER A 124 -46.30 -111.95 17.84
N ILE A 125 -47.32 -111.12 18.05
CA ILE A 125 -47.35 -109.76 17.55
C ILE A 125 -46.24 -108.92 18.19
N LEU A 126 -45.93 -109.14 19.48
CA LEU A 126 -44.79 -108.53 20.16
C LEU A 126 -43.49 -108.98 19.52
N GLU A 127 -43.29 -110.26 19.23
CA GLU A 127 -42.02 -110.75 18.71
C GLU A 127 -41.74 -110.23 17.29
N ASN A 128 -42.76 -110.25 16.42
CA ASN A 128 -42.67 -109.59 15.11
C ASN A 128 -42.52 -108.08 15.24
N SER A 129 -43.26 -107.43 16.15
CA SER A 129 -43.13 -106.01 16.45
C SER A 129 -41.76 -105.65 17.03
N MET A 130 -41.17 -106.52 17.85
CA MET A 130 -39.84 -106.38 18.44
C MET A 130 -38.79 -106.51 17.35
N SER A 131 -38.89 -107.51 16.47
CA SER A 131 -37.97 -107.63 15.33
C SER A 131 -38.07 -106.44 14.35
N ALA A 132 -39.28 -105.90 14.15
CA ALA A 132 -39.49 -104.70 13.34
C ALA A 132 -38.95 -103.44 14.05
N LYS A 133 -39.12 -103.34 15.37
CA LYS A 133 -38.55 -102.28 16.20
C LYS A 133 -37.03 -102.36 16.24
N ASP A 134 -36.43 -103.54 16.33
CA ASP A 134 -34.99 -103.74 16.35
C ASP A 134 -34.36 -103.38 15.00
N LYS A 135 -35.03 -103.71 13.88
CA LYS A 135 -34.65 -103.22 12.55
C LYS A 135 -34.75 -101.70 12.45
N LEU A 136 -35.86 -101.13 12.90
CA LEU A 136 -36.05 -99.67 12.91
C LEU A 136 -35.04 -98.97 13.82
N ILE A 137 -34.68 -99.55 14.96
CA ILE A 137 -33.64 -99.06 15.88
C ILE A 137 -32.28 -99.13 15.18
N SER A 138 -31.98 -100.20 14.45
CA SER A 138 -30.74 -100.31 13.69
C SER A 138 -30.66 -99.30 12.54
N GLU A 139 -31.77 -99.07 11.82
CA GLU A 139 -31.88 -98.07 10.76
C GLU A 139 -31.74 -96.66 11.36
N LEU A 140 -32.46 -96.34 12.44
CA LEU A 140 -32.34 -95.07 13.17
C LEU A 140 -30.93 -94.87 13.73
N ASN A 141 -30.27 -95.92 14.24
CA ASN A 141 -28.88 -95.81 14.71
C ASN A 141 -27.91 -95.56 13.56
N ALA A 142 -28.12 -96.17 12.40
CA ALA A 142 -27.33 -95.89 11.20
C ALA A 142 -27.57 -94.47 10.68
N GLU A 143 -28.82 -93.99 10.68
CA GLU A 143 -29.17 -92.61 10.36
C GLU A 143 -28.57 -91.62 11.36
N LEU A 144 -28.65 -91.91 12.66
CA LEU A 144 -28.03 -91.10 13.73
C LEU A 144 -26.51 -91.02 13.55
N HIS A 145 -25.86 -92.14 13.27
CA HIS A 145 -24.41 -92.17 13.02
C HIS A 145 -24.04 -91.42 11.74
N ASN A 146 -24.85 -91.54 10.68
CA ASN A 146 -24.65 -90.77 9.45
C ASN A 146 -24.83 -89.27 9.69
N LEU A 147 -25.87 -88.87 10.41
CA LEU A 147 -26.11 -87.48 10.80
C LEU A 147 -25.01 -86.93 11.71
N GLU A 148 -24.52 -87.74 12.65
CA GLU A 148 -23.40 -87.37 13.52
C GLU A 148 -22.12 -87.15 12.71
N ASN A 149 -21.85 -88.02 11.73
CA ASN A 149 -20.73 -87.87 10.80
C ASN A 149 -20.87 -86.63 9.90
N THR A 150 -22.05 -86.38 9.33
CA THR A 150 -22.25 -85.17 8.50
C THR A 150 -22.09 -83.91 9.35
N LEU A 151 -22.65 -83.90 10.56
CA LEU A 151 -22.56 -82.78 11.48
C LEU A 151 -21.12 -82.56 12.00
N SER A 152 -20.36 -83.64 12.20
CA SER A 152 -18.92 -83.56 12.51
C SER A 152 -18.12 -82.96 11.34
N ASN A 153 -18.40 -83.40 10.11
CA ASN A 153 -17.74 -82.87 8.91
C ASN A 153 -18.08 -81.39 8.68
N GLU A 154 -19.34 -80.98 8.84
CA GLU A 154 -19.76 -79.58 8.75
C GLU A 154 -19.09 -78.73 9.83
N ARG A 155 -19.01 -79.23 11.08
CA ARG A 155 -18.28 -78.55 12.16
C ARG A 155 -16.81 -78.35 11.81
N GLU A 156 -16.15 -79.37 11.25
CA GLU A 156 -14.76 -79.27 10.83
C GLU A 156 -14.58 -78.27 9.68
N GLN A 157 -15.48 -78.28 8.69
CA GLN A 157 -15.49 -77.31 7.60
C GLN A 157 -15.63 -75.88 8.12
N HIS A 158 -16.61 -75.62 9.00
CA HIS A 158 -16.79 -74.31 9.62
C HIS A 158 -15.59 -73.89 10.47
N LEU A 159 -14.96 -74.81 11.21
CA LEU A 159 -13.73 -74.53 11.94
C LEU A 159 -12.59 -74.10 10.99
N ASN A 160 -12.46 -74.77 9.85
CA ASN A 160 -11.46 -74.45 8.85
C ASN A 160 -11.75 -73.12 8.14
N GLU A 161 -13.03 -72.82 7.85
CA GLU A 161 -13.46 -71.52 7.34
C GLU A 161 -13.20 -70.40 8.35
N MET A 162 -13.54 -70.62 9.62
CA MET A 162 -13.27 -69.66 10.70
C MET A 162 -11.78 -69.38 10.86
N LYS A 163 -10.92 -70.40 10.73
CA LYS A 163 -9.46 -70.24 10.73
C LYS A 163 -8.97 -69.44 9.52
N LYS A 164 -9.49 -69.73 8.32
CA LYS A 164 -9.16 -68.97 7.10
C LYS A 164 -9.58 -67.51 7.21
N LEU A 165 -10.80 -67.26 7.68
CA LEU A 165 -11.31 -65.91 7.91
C LEU A 165 -10.50 -65.17 8.97
N HIS A 166 -10.13 -65.82 10.08
CA HIS A 166 -9.24 -65.23 11.08
C HIS A 166 -7.86 -64.88 10.51
N ALA A 167 -7.28 -65.75 9.68
CA ALA A 167 -5.99 -65.48 9.04
C ALA A 167 -6.07 -64.27 8.08
N LEU A 168 -7.12 -64.19 7.26
CA LEU A 168 -7.36 -63.06 6.37
C LEU A 168 -7.60 -61.76 7.15
N LEU A 169 -8.35 -61.82 8.24
CA LEU A 169 -8.61 -60.67 9.10
C LEU A 169 -7.32 -60.17 9.74
N HIS A 170 -6.48 -61.08 10.24
CA HIS A 170 -5.17 -60.73 10.79
C HIS A 170 -4.23 -60.11 9.73
N GLU A 171 -4.18 -60.65 8.51
CA GLU A 171 -3.40 -60.07 7.42
C GLU A 171 -3.88 -58.65 7.07
N LYS A 172 -5.20 -58.43 7.04
CA LYS A 172 -5.78 -57.11 6.81
C LYS A 172 -5.47 -56.14 7.94
N ASP A 173 -5.54 -56.58 9.20
CA ASP A 173 -5.16 -55.75 10.35
C ASP A 173 -3.69 -55.33 10.30
N VAL A 174 -2.79 -56.23 9.93
CA VAL A 174 -1.36 -55.92 9.75
C VAL A 174 -1.18 -54.89 8.63
N SER A 175 -1.82 -55.08 7.47
CA SER A 175 -1.74 -54.12 6.36
C SER A 175 -2.34 -52.75 6.70
N LEU A 176 -3.41 -52.71 7.52
CA LEU A 176 -4.00 -51.47 8.03
C LEU A 176 -3.03 -50.75 8.97
N GLU A 177 -2.33 -51.48 9.82
CA GLU A 177 -1.38 -50.89 10.76
C GLU A 177 -0.12 -50.36 10.04
N GLU A 178 0.35 -51.06 9.00
CA GLU A 178 1.42 -50.58 8.12
C GLU A 178 1.03 -49.31 7.37
N THR A 179 -0.13 -49.29 6.72
CA THR A 179 -0.63 -48.09 6.02
C THR A 179 -0.89 -46.91 6.96
N LYS A 180 -1.37 -47.15 8.18
CA LYS A 180 -1.48 -46.11 9.22
C LYS A 180 -0.11 -45.56 9.62
N LYS A 181 0.90 -46.40 9.79
CA LYS A 181 2.28 -45.95 10.06
C LYS A 181 2.82 -45.12 8.91
N GLU A 182 2.64 -45.56 7.67
CA GLU A 182 3.03 -44.78 6.49
C GLU A 182 2.31 -43.42 6.45
N LEU A 183 1.01 -43.39 6.74
CA LEU A 183 0.23 -42.15 6.79
C LEU A 183 0.73 -41.20 7.90
N GLN A 184 1.14 -41.73 9.06
CA GLN A 184 1.74 -40.94 10.14
C GLN A 184 3.13 -40.40 9.80
N THR A 185 3.92 -41.13 9.02
CA THR A 185 5.25 -40.67 8.57
C THR A 185 5.17 -39.61 7.46
N ARG A 186 4.05 -39.52 6.75
CA ARG A 186 3.88 -38.49 5.71
C ARG A 186 3.81 -37.11 6.36
N PRO A 187 4.54 -36.12 5.81
CA PRO A 187 4.43 -34.73 6.26
C PRO A 187 2.97 -34.30 6.23
N THR A 188 2.49 -33.73 7.33
CA THR A 188 1.15 -33.12 7.36
C THR A 188 1.06 -31.99 6.34
N LEU A 189 -0.12 -31.79 5.74
CA LEU A 189 -0.35 -30.71 4.76
C LEU A 189 0.13 -29.35 5.28
N LYS A 190 -0.09 -29.07 6.57
CA LYS A 190 0.41 -27.88 7.25
C LYS A 190 1.94 -27.75 7.17
N LEU A 191 2.69 -28.81 7.44
CA LEU A 191 4.15 -28.78 7.38
C LEU A 191 4.66 -28.55 5.94
N VAL A 192 3.99 -29.14 4.94
CA VAL A 192 4.32 -28.91 3.53
C VAL A 192 4.05 -27.47 3.13
N ASP A 193 2.92 -26.92 3.56
CA ASP A 193 2.55 -25.52 3.31
C ASP A 193 3.51 -24.56 4.02
N ASP A 194 3.92 -24.86 5.27
CA ASP A 194 4.92 -24.07 6.01
C ASP A 194 6.30 -24.12 5.35
N LEU A 195 6.72 -25.28 4.86
CA LEU A 195 7.97 -25.41 4.11
C LEU A 195 7.91 -24.66 2.77
N ARG A 196 6.79 -24.73 2.05
CA ARG A 196 6.58 -23.95 0.82
C ARG A 196 6.62 -22.45 1.09
N LYS A 197 5.97 -21.99 2.15
CA LYS A 197 6.02 -20.57 2.56
C LYS A 197 7.44 -20.14 2.93
N LYS A 198 8.18 -20.93 3.71
CA LYS A 198 9.59 -20.67 4.04
C LYS A 198 10.49 -20.59 2.80
N VAL A 199 10.29 -21.48 1.83
CA VAL A 199 11.01 -21.44 0.55
C VAL A 199 10.66 -20.19 -0.25
N LYS A 200 9.37 -19.81 -0.31
CA LYS A 200 8.93 -18.59 -1.00
C LYS A 200 9.53 -17.33 -0.35
N ILE A 201 9.57 -17.26 0.98
CA ILE A 201 10.21 -16.17 1.73
C ILE A 201 11.73 -16.14 1.47
N LEU A 202 12.41 -17.28 1.55
CA LEU A 202 13.85 -17.36 1.28
C LEU A 202 14.18 -16.96 -0.15
N GLN A 203 13.38 -17.38 -1.12
CA GLN A 203 13.55 -16.97 -2.52
C GLN A 203 13.39 -15.45 -2.66
N ALA A 204 12.45 -14.88 -1.94
CA ALA A 204 12.13 -13.47 -2.07
C ALA A 204 13.13 -12.57 -1.32
N VAL A 205 13.63 -13.00 -0.15
CA VAL A 205 14.75 -12.37 0.57
C VAL A 205 16.08 -12.54 -0.19
N GLY A 206 16.31 -13.70 -0.80
CA GLY A 206 17.58 -14.04 -1.47
C GLY A 206 17.71 -13.49 -2.89
N TYR A 207 16.60 -13.35 -3.62
CA TYR A 207 16.62 -12.97 -5.04
C TYR A 207 15.91 -11.65 -5.34
N ASN A 208 15.25 -10.99 -4.38
CA ASN A 208 14.52 -9.73 -4.60
C ASN A 208 13.57 -9.78 -5.83
N SER A 209 13.03 -10.96 -6.13
CA SER A 209 12.41 -11.28 -7.43
C SER A 209 10.92 -11.58 -7.33
N ILE A 210 10.23 -11.13 -6.27
CA ILE A 210 8.78 -11.32 -6.14
C ILE A 210 8.08 -9.97 -6.11
N GLU A 211 7.12 -9.83 -7.03
CA GLU A 211 6.17 -8.72 -7.13
C GLU A 211 5.40 -8.57 -5.81
N ALA A 212 5.22 -7.32 -5.35
CA ALA A 212 4.71 -7.01 -4.01
C ALA A 212 3.35 -7.66 -3.66
N GLU A 213 2.55 -8.01 -4.67
CA GLU A 213 1.23 -8.64 -4.52
C GLU A 213 1.32 -10.11 -4.04
N ASP A 214 2.39 -10.81 -4.40
CA ASP A 214 2.58 -12.24 -4.09
C ASP A 214 3.17 -12.49 -2.68
N TRP A 215 3.53 -11.39 -2.01
CA TRP A 215 4.15 -11.33 -0.69
C TRP A 215 3.13 -11.20 0.44
N GLU A 216 2.11 -10.35 0.29
CA GLU A 216 1.04 -10.19 1.29
C GLU A 216 0.26 -11.51 1.48
N ALA A 217 0.07 -12.25 0.39
CA ALA A 217 -0.51 -13.59 0.41
C ALA A 217 0.37 -14.61 1.16
N ALA A 218 1.70 -14.45 1.14
CA ALA A 218 2.61 -15.31 1.87
C ALA A 218 2.60 -14.97 3.38
N THR A 219 2.66 -13.70 3.75
CA THR A 219 2.87 -13.27 5.16
C THR A 219 1.60 -13.13 6.01
N SER A 220 0.41 -13.31 5.43
CA SER A 220 -0.89 -13.16 6.13
C SER A 220 -1.30 -14.33 7.04
N GLY A 221 -0.49 -15.39 7.15
CA GLY A 221 -0.76 -16.51 8.04
C GLY A 221 -0.23 -16.30 9.47
N GLU A 222 -1.11 -16.37 10.48
CA GLU A 222 -0.84 -16.14 11.92
C GLU A 222 0.35 -16.91 12.53
N GLU A 223 0.88 -17.95 11.88
CA GLU A 223 1.96 -18.80 12.40
C GLU A 223 3.34 -18.55 11.77
N MET A 224 3.46 -17.57 10.86
CA MET A 224 4.76 -17.22 10.26
C MET A 224 5.56 -16.23 11.11
N SER A 225 6.16 -16.86 12.13
CA SER A 225 7.33 -16.54 12.93
C SER A 225 7.94 -15.15 12.75
N LYS A 226 7.93 -14.39 13.84
CA LYS A 226 8.71 -13.19 14.18
C LYS A 226 10.12 -13.10 13.59
N LEU A 227 10.76 -14.23 13.24
CA LEU A 227 12.04 -14.28 12.56
C LEU A 227 11.97 -13.81 11.09
N GLU A 228 10.89 -14.15 10.39
CA GLU A 228 10.68 -13.80 8.99
C GLU A 228 10.39 -12.30 8.85
N SER A 229 9.56 -11.73 9.73
CA SER A 229 9.35 -10.28 9.79
C SER A 229 10.63 -9.52 10.15
N LEU A 230 11.45 -10.07 11.05
CA LEU A 230 12.72 -9.45 11.46
C LEU A 230 13.79 -9.53 10.36
N LEU A 231 13.82 -10.60 9.56
CA LEU A 231 14.67 -10.69 8.37
C LEU A 231 14.25 -9.68 7.30
N LEU A 232 12.96 -9.47 7.13
CA LEU A 232 12.39 -8.54 6.17
C LEU A 232 12.67 -7.09 6.55
N ASP A 233 12.47 -6.74 7.82
CA ASP A 233 12.79 -5.42 8.36
C ASP A 233 14.29 -5.12 8.26
N LYS A 234 15.15 -6.13 8.53
CA LYS A 234 16.59 -6.00 8.33
C LYS A 234 16.97 -5.83 6.86
N ASN A 235 16.33 -6.55 5.93
CA ASN A 235 16.60 -6.42 4.50
C ASN A 235 16.19 -5.01 4.01
N ARG A 236 14.96 -4.57 4.30
CA ARG A 236 14.49 -3.21 3.98
C ARG A 236 15.38 -2.13 4.57
N LYS A 237 15.86 -2.31 5.81
CA LYS A 237 16.80 -1.39 6.44
C LYS A 237 18.14 -1.36 5.71
N MET A 238 18.69 -2.51 5.32
CA MET A 238 19.92 -2.56 4.54
C MET A 238 19.75 -1.92 3.16
N GLU A 239 18.62 -2.13 2.48
CA GLU A 239 18.31 -1.47 1.21
C GLU A 239 18.20 0.05 1.37
N HIS A 240 17.56 0.51 2.45
CA HIS A 240 17.48 1.93 2.77
C HIS A 240 18.87 2.53 3.06
N GLU A 241 19.71 1.85 3.82
CA GLU A 241 21.09 2.27 4.05
C GLU A 241 21.90 2.30 2.75
N LEU A 242 21.72 1.32 1.86
CA LEU A 242 22.38 1.25 0.57
C LEU A 242 21.94 2.40 -0.36
N THR A 243 20.64 2.69 -0.42
CA THR A 243 20.12 3.83 -1.20
C THR A 243 20.60 5.17 -0.63
N GLN A 244 20.59 5.36 0.69
CA GLN A 244 21.17 6.56 1.31
C GLN A 244 22.66 6.71 1.00
N LEU A 245 23.44 5.62 1.05
CA LEU A 245 24.86 5.65 0.71
C LEU A 245 25.07 5.97 -0.78
N LYS A 246 24.23 5.45 -1.69
CA LYS A 246 24.26 5.82 -3.12
C LYS A 246 23.99 7.30 -3.34
N VAL A 247 22.99 7.87 -2.66
CA VAL A 247 22.69 9.31 -2.75
C VAL A 247 23.87 10.13 -2.23
N LYS A 248 24.42 9.80 -1.05
CA LYS A 248 25.61 10.47 -0.52
C LYS A 248 26.81 10.36 -1.45
N LEU A 249 27.00 9.21 -2.11
CA LEU A 249 28.04 9.03 -3.12
C LEU A 249 27.81 9.97 -4.31
N SER A 250 26.58 10.06 -4.84
CA SER A 250 26.27 10.97 -5.94
C SER A 250 26.49 12.44 -5.57
N GLU A 251 26.12 12.86 -4.36
CA GLU A 251 26.34 14.22 -3.85
C GLU A 251 27.83 14.54 -3.70
N LYS A 252 28.63 13.58 -3.18
CA LYS A 252 30.08 13.75 -3.09
C LYS A 252 30.74 13.78 -4.46
N THR A 253 30.24 12.99 -5.41
CA THR A 253 30.75 12.97 -6.79
C THR A 253 30.45 14.28 -7.50
N SER A 254 29.23 14.82 -7.37
CA SER A 254 28.89 16.13 -7.96
C SER A 254 29.65 17.29 -7.34
N LEU A 255 29.91 17.25 -6.02
CA LEU A 255 30.76 18.23 -5.37
C LEU A 255 32.21 18.15 -5.88
N LEU A 256 32.75 16.93 -6.02
CA LEU A 256 34.08 16.70 -6.60
C LEU A 256 34.17 17.28 -8.02
N GLU A 257 33.18 17.01 -8.87
CA GLU A 257 33.11 17.54 -10.24
C GLU A 257 33.06 19.08 -10.24
N SER A 258 32.28 19.69 -9.35
CA SER A 258 32.20 21.15 -9.21
C SER A 258 33.55 21.75 -8.79
N ASP A 259 34.21 21.15 -7.81
CA ASP A 259 35.51 21.64 -7.34
C ASP A 259 36.61 21.40 -8.38
N GLN A 260 36.55 20.30 -9.12
CA GLN A 260 37.44 20.06 -10.25
C GLN A 260 37.21 21.07 -11.37
N ALA A 261 35.96 21.45 -11.68
CA ALA A 261 35.65 22.52 -12.61
C ALA A 261 36.21 23.88 -12.14
N LYS A 262 36.08 24.22 -10.85
CA LYS A 262 36.69 25.44 -10.28
C LYS A 262 38.21 25.43 -10.38
N ILE A 263 38.86 24.29 -10.14
CA ILE A 263 40.31 24.14 -10.32
C ILE A 263 40.70 24.40 -11.78
N THR A 264 39.94 23.86 -12.74
CA THR A 264 40.22 24.12 -14.17
C THR A 264 40.04 25.59 -14.54
N ASP A 265 39.01 26.27 -14.04
CA ASP A 265 38.79 27.70 -14.27
C ASP A 265 39.88 28.57 -13.62
N LEU A 266 40.27 28.26 -12.39
CA LEU A 266 41.38 28.95 -11.71
C LEU A 266 42.71 28.74 -12.46
N ASN A 267 42.99 27.52 -12.93
CA ASN A 267 44.17 27.26 -13.76
C ASN A 267 44.13 28.02 -15.09
N ALA A 268 42.96 28.13 -15.73
CA ALA A 268 42.79 28.92 -16.94
C ALA A 268 43.09 30.42 -16.65
N LYS A 269 42.56 30.97 -15.56
CA LYS A 269 42.83 32.35 -15.13
C LYS A 269 44.30 32.59 -14.80
N VAL A 270 44.96 31.64 -14.14
CA VAL A 270 46.41 31.72 -13.88
C VAL A 270 47.19 31.74 -15.19
N ASN A 271 46.84 30.88 -16.15
CA ASN A 271 47.47 30.88 -17.47
C ASN A 271 47.23 32.20 -18.24
N GLU A 272 46.02 32.75 -18.20
CA GLU A 272 45.71 34.06 -18.81
C GLU A 272 46.52 35.18 -18.16
N GLN A 273 46.59 35.20 -16.82
CA GLN A 273 47.41 36.17 -16.09
C GLN A 273 48.89 36.03 -16.42
N GLN A 274 49.40 34.80 -16.53
CA GLN A 274 50.79 34.55 -16.87
C GLN A 274 51.11 34.99 -18.30
N GLN A 275 50.19 34.76 -19.26
CA GLN A 275 50.31 35.30 -20.62
C GLN A 275 50.25 36.84 -20.65
N LEU A 276 49.39 37.46 -19.84
CA LEU A 276 49.29 38.91 -19.74
C LEU A 276 50.57 39.49 -19.14
N ILE A 277 51.10 38.90 -18.07
CA ILE A 277 52.38 39.29 -17.47
C ILE A 277 53.48 39.18 -18.51
N GLN A 278 53.56 38.07 -19.24
CA GLN A 278 54.56 37.90 -20.30
C GLN A 278 54.45 38.97 -21.40
N LYS A 279 53.22 39.33 -21.82
CA LYS A 279 53.00 40.44 -22.78
C LYS A 279 53.43 41.78 -22.19
N LEU A 280 53.12 42.05 -20.93
CA LEU A 280 53.54 43.27 -20.25
C LEU A 280 55.05 43.32 -20.08
N GLU A 281 55.71 42.20 -19.78
CA GLU A 281 57.16 42.07 -19.73
C GLU A 281 57.79 42.35 -21.11
N ASP A 282 57.24 41.76 -22.18
CA ASP A 282 57.67 42.02 -23.57
C ASP A 282 57.46 43.50 -23.96
N ASP A 283 56.35 44.11 -23.56
CA ASP A 283 56.05 45.51 -23.85
C ASP A 283 56.91 46.46 -23.02
N ILE A 284 57.23 46.10 -21.77
CA ILE A 284 58.23 46.79 -20.95
C ILE A 284 59.60 46.66 -21.60
N LEU A 285 60.02 45.47 -22.05
CA LEU A 285 61.28 45.26 -22.78
C LEU A 285 61.35 46.13 -24.05
N LYS A 286 60.29 46.18 -24.85
CA LYS A 286 60.18 47.08 -26.01
C LYS A 286 60.22 48.55 -25.59
N GLY A 287 59.51 48.92 -24.51
CA GLY A 287 59.52 50.25 -23.93
C GLY A 287 60.90 50.69 -23.41
N TYR A 288 61.67 49.77 -22.82
CA TYR A 288 63.05 49.99 -22.39
C TYR A 288 64.02 50.09 -23.58
N SER A 289 63.82 49.33 -24.66
CA SER A 289 64.58 49.53 -25.91
C SER A 289 64.32 50.91 -26.56
N SER A 290 63.14 51.48 -26.33
CA SER A 290 62.82 52.87 -26.70
C SER A 290 63.40 53.89 -25.71
N LYS A 291 63.52 53.49 -24.43
CA LYS A 291 64.17 54.28 -23.37
C LYS A 291 65.70 54.30 -23.50
N GLU A 292 66.36 53.34 -24.14
CA GLU A 292 67.80 53.41 -24.44
C GLU A 292 68.16 54.62 -25.33
N LYS A 293 67.22 55.11 -26.16
CA LYS A 293 67.38 56.40 -26.86
C LYS A 293 67.16 57.63 -25.96
N LYS A 294 66.51 57.47 -24.81
CA LYS A 294 66.22 58.52 -23.81
C LYS A 294 67.21 58.50 -22.62
N SER A 295 67.86 57.38 -22.33
CA SER A 295 68.92 57.26 -21.33
C SER A 295 70.16 58.07 -21.70
N LYS A 296 70.38 58.36 -23.00
CA LYS A 296 71.40 59.31 -23.45
C LYS A 296 71.06 60.78 -23.17
N ILE A 297 69.84 61.11 -22.75
CA ILE A 297 69.40 62.49 -22.47
C ILE A 297 69.27 62.75 -20.95
N PHE A 298 69.20 61.70 -20.13
CA PHE A 298 68.98 61.83 -18.68
C PHE A 298 70.27 61.99 -17.86
N GLU A 299 71.45 61.84 -18.48
CA GLU A 299 72.75 62.01 -17.81
C GLU A 299 73.33 63.44 -17.97
N GLU A 300 72.58 64.36 -18.59
CA GLU A 300 72.95 65.77 -18.81
C GLU A 300 71.99 66.75 -18.09
N TRP A 301 71.56 66.42 -16.87
CA TRP A 301 70.65 67.29 -16.11
C TRP A 301 70.95 67.32 -14.61
N ASP A 302 72.23 67.41 -14.26
CA ASP A 302 72.65 67.72 -12.89
C ASP A 302 73.91 68.61 -12.89
N LEU A 303 73.83 69.80 -13.52
CA LEU A 303 74.76 70.93 -13.35
C LEU A 303 74.29 72.17 -14.15
N SER A 304 73.35 72.94 -13.61
CA SER A 304 73.31 74.42 -13.75
C SER A 304 72.09 75.01 -13.04
N GLU A 305 72.28 75.35 -11.76
CA GLU A 305 71.50 76.39 -11.08
C GLU A 305 72.13 77.74 -11.46
N SER A 306 71.36 78.62 -12.11
CA SER A 306 71.45 80.10 -12.07
C SER A 306 71.12 80.74 -13.42
N GLY A 307 70.08 81.57 -13.41
CA GLY A 307 70.02 82.75 -14.27
C GLY A 307 69.05 82.71 -15.46
N GLY A 308 67.86 83.27 -15.25
CA GLY A 308 67.35 84.33 -16.12
C GLY A 308 66.76 83.95 -17.48
N THR A 309 65.42 83.95 -17.50
CA THR A 309 64.60 84.67 -18.49
C THR A 309 64.48 84.11 -19.91
N GLU A 310 63.22 83.79 -20.20
CA GLU A 310 62.50 83.91 -21.49
C GLU A 310 62.39 82.73 -22.46
N GLN A 311 61.11 82.54 -22.84
CA GLN A 311 60.55 82.01 -24.10
C GLN A 311 60.27 80.50 -24.24
N SER A 312 58.98 80.22 -23.96
CA SER A 312 57.98 79.53 -24.78
C SER A 312 58.16 78.06 -25.20
N GLU A 313 57.00 77.38 -25.22
CA GLU A 313 56.71 76.12 -25.91
C GLU A 313 56.98 74.80 -25.18
N THR A 314 56.77 74.73 -23.86
CA THR A 314 56.79 73.41 -23.15
C THR A 314 55.68 73.22 -22.11
N GLU A 315 54.58 73.95 -22.23
CA GLU A 315 53.37 73.71 -21.42
C GLU A 315 52.29 72.90 -22.15
N GLU A 316 52.28 72.85 -23.48
CA GLU A 316 51.26 72.09 -24.24
C GLU A 316 51.49 70.56 -24.19
N GLN A 317 52.74 70.09 -24.11
CA GLN A 317 53.02 68.64 -24.05
C GLN A 317 52.81 68.02 -22.66
N LYS A 318 52.96 68.80 -21.58
CA LYS A 318 52.63 68.33 -20.21
C LYS A 318 51.12 68.30 -19.96
N ARG A 319 50.37 69.25 -20.53
CA ARG A 319 48.89 69.24 -20.49
C ARG A 319 48.31 68.10 -21.33
N ALA A 320 48.86 67.84 -22.51
CA ALA A 320 48.44 66.73 -23.37
C ALA A 320 48.65 65.34 -22.73
N GLN A 321 49.74 65.13 -21.98
CA GLN A 321 49.97 63.88 -21.23
C GLN A 321 49.01 63.73 -20.04
N SER A 322 48.74 64.81 -19.31
CA SER A 322 47.73 64.83 -18.22
C SER A 322 46.30 64.57 -18.74
N ASP A 323 45.93 65.13 -19.89
CA ASP A 323 44.62 64.94 -20.51
C ASP A 323 44.45 63.50 -21.05
N GLN A 324 45.55 62.89 -21.51
CA GLN A 324 45.57 61.50 -21.94
C GLN A 324 45.36 60.53 -20.76
N ASP A 325 45.93 60.83 -19.59
CA ASP A 325 45.74 60.04 -18.36
C ASP A 325 44.32 60.20 -17.78
N GLN A 326 43.73 61.40 -17.83
CA GLN A 326 42.33 61.62 -17.45
C GLN A 326 41.34 60.91 -18.41
N SER A 327 41.63 60.91 -19.71
CA SER A 327 40.87 60.16 -20.71
C SER A 327 40.94 58.64 -20.46
N SER A 328 42.11 58.13 -20.05
CA SER A 328 42.30 56.74 -19.66
C SER A 328 41.49 56.37 -18.41
N MET A 329 41.50 57.21 -17.38
CA MET A 329 40.71 57.00 -16.16
C MET A 329 39.20 57.01 -16.42
N LEU A 330 38.71 57.92 -17.26
CA LEU A 330 37.30 57.96 -17.66
C LEU A 330 36.88 56.71 -18.45
N LYS A 331 37.76 56.17 -19.31
CA LYS A 331 37.51 54.89 -20.01
C LYS A 331 37.39 53.72 -19.03
N VAL A 332 38.22 53.68 -17.99
CA VAL A 332 38.14 52.66 -16.94
C VAL A 332 36.81 52.77 -16.18
N ILE A 333 36.39 53.98 -15.79
CA ILE A 333 35.10 54.20 -15.10
C ILE A 333 33.92 53.80 -16.00
N CYS A 334 33.96 54.14 -17.28
CA CYS A 334 32.96 53.69 -18.25
C CYS A 334 32.90 52.16 -18.33
N SER A 335 34.03 51.48 -18.42
CA SER A 335 34.08 50.01 -18.46
C SER A 335 33.55 49.36 -17.17
N GLN A 336 33.85 49.93 -16.00
CA GLN A 336 33.33 49.44 -14.72
C GLN A 336 31.82 49.64 -14.63
N ARG A 337 31.32 50.83 -14.98
CA ARG A 337 29.88 51.12 -15.06
C ARG A 337 29.17 50.16 -15.99
N ASP A 338 29.76 49.88 -17.15
CA ASP A 338 29.16 48.98 -18.14
C ASP A 338 29.16 47.53 -17.64
N ARG A 339 30.21 47.10 -16.91
CA ARG A 339 30.23 45.79 -16.24
C ARG A 339 29.17 45.66 -15.15
N PHE A 340 28.96 46.72 -14.34
CA PHE A 340 27.88 46.74 -13.35
C PHE A 340 26.49 46.74 -14.00
N ARG A 341 26.30 47.45 -15.11
CA ARG A 341 25.05 47.41 -15.88
C ARG A 341 24.77 46.03 -16.49
N THR A 342 25.80 45.33 -16.95
CA THR A 342 25.63 43.96 -17.46
C THR A 342 25.26 43.02 -16.33
N ARG A 343 25.97 43.05 -15.20
CA ARG A 343 25.63 42.21 -14.04
C ARG A 343 24.24 42.52 -13.48
N LEU A 344 23.83 43.81 -13.47
CA LEU A 344 22.48 44.19 -13.05
C LEU A 344 21.42 43.57 -13.98
N ARG A 345 21.61 43.66 -15.31
CA ARG A 345 20.70 43.04 -16.28
C ARG A 345 20.62 41.52 -16.13
N GLU A 346 21.77 40.85 -15.96
CA GLU A 346 21.81 39.41 -15.71
C GLU A 346 21.02 39.03 -14.44
N THR A 347 21.23 39.75 -13.34
CA THR A 347 20.47 39.50 -12.10
C THR A 347 18.97 39.81 -12.23
N GLU A 348 18.60 40.83 -13.01
CA GLU A 348 17.20 41.14 -13.31
C GLU A 348 16.54 40.04 -14.17
N GLU A 349 17.27 39.48 -15.13
CA GLU A 349 16.84 38.34 -15.95
C GLU A 349 16.71 37.06 -15.12
N GLU A 350 17.66 36.76 -14.23
CA GLU A 350 17.56 35.65 -13.27
C GLU A 350 16.34 35.80 -12.36
N ILE A 351 16.08 37.01 -11.84
CA ILE A 351 14.87 37.30 -11.04
C ILE A 351 13.60 37.07 -11.86
N ARG A 352 13.60 37.46 -13.14
CA ARG A 352 12.46 37.25 -14.04
C ARG A 352 12.22 35.76 -14.27
N GLN A 353 13.27 34.98 -14.55
CA GLN A 353 13.21 33.54 -14.74
C GLN A 353 12.74 32.81 -13.48
N LEU A 354 13.26 33.17 -12.30
CA LEU A 354 12.81 32.61 -11.03
C LEU A 354 11.33 32.92 -10.76
N LYS A 355 10.87 34.13 -11.07
CA LYS A 355 9.44 34.48 -10.96
C LYS A 355 8.57 33.67 -11.91
N GLU A 356 9.03 33.43 -13.13
CA GLU A 356 8.36 32.59 -14.10
C GLU A 356 8.28 31.13 -13.63
N GLN A 357 9.38 30.57 -13.14
CA GLN A 357 9.43 29.22 -12.55
C GLN A 357 8.50 29.09 -11.35
N ILE A 358 8.47 30.07 -10.44
CA ILE A 358 7.52 30.11 -9.32
C ILE A 358 6.08 30.11 -9.85
N GLY A 359 5.79 30.88 -10.91
CA GLY A 359 4.49 30.89 -11.57
C GLY A 359 4.09 29.51 -12.09
N ILE A 360 4.96 28.86 -12.86
CA ILE A 360 4.74 27.52 -13.42
C ILE A 360 4.50 26.50 -12.28
N LEU A 361 5.40 26.44 -11.30
CA LEU A 361 5.27 25.53 -10.15
C LEU A 361 3.99 25.76 -9.35
N THR A 362 3.56 27.02 -9.22
CA THR A 362 2.28 27.34 -8.55
C THR A 362 1.10 26.80 -9.36
N THR A 363 1.11 26.94 -10.69
CA THR A 363 0.04 26.39 -11.54
C THR A 363 0.02 24.85 -11.54
N GLU A 364 1.18 24.21 -11.54
CA GLU A 364 1.29 22.74 -11.45
C GLU A 364 0.82 22.23 -10.09
N LEU A 365 1.16 22.94 -9.01
CA LEU A 365 0.72 22.60 -7.66
C LEU A 365 -0.80 22.74 -7.51
N GLU A 366 -1.41 23.80 -8.07
CA GLU A 366 -2.87 23.93 -8.10
C GLU A 366 -3.55 22.88 -8.98
N LYS A 367 -2.96 22.54 -10.14
CA LYS A 367 -3.44 21.44 -10.99
C LYS A 367 -3.39 20.10 -10.25
N SER A 368 -2.28 19.79 -9.60
CA SER A 368 -2.11 18.56 -8.81
C SER A 368 -3.09 18.52 -7.64
N LYS A 369 -3.33 19.63 -6.94
CA LYS A 369 -4.37 19.69 -5.89
C LYS A 369 -5.77 19.39 -6.46
N ALA A 370 -6.12 19.98 -7.61
CA ALA A 370 -7.42 19.73 -8.24
C ALA A 370 -7.57 18.26 -8.68
N ASP A 371 -6.52 17.67 -9.25
CA ASP A 371 -6.52 16.26 -9.64
C ASP A 371 -6.62 15.32 -8.43
N ASN A 372 -5.94 15.63 -7.32
CA ASN A 372 -6.06 14.89 -6.06
C ASN A 372 -7.49 14.95 -5.47
N VAL A 373 -8.16 16.11 -5.54
CA VAL A 373 -9.57 16.24 -5.08
C VAL A 373 -10.50 15.42 -5.97
N LYS A 374 -10.31 15.42 -7.30
CA LYS A 374 -11.08 14.56 -8.22
C LYS A 374 -10.82 13.07 -8.00
N LEU A 375 -9.59 12.71 -7.65
CA LEU A 375 -9.26 11.31 -7.32
C LEU A 375 -10.00 10.88 -6.04
N TYR A 376 -10.02 11.75 -5.03
CA TYR A 376 -10.81 11.53 -3.82
C TYR A 376 -12.31 11.38 -4.12
N GLU A 377 -12.86 12.21 -5.00
CA GLU A 377 -14.25 12.09 -5.48
C GLU A 377 -14.52 10.72 -6.13
N LYS A 378 -13.62 10.25 -7.02
CA LYS A 378 -13.73 8.93 -7.66
C LYS A 378 -13.66 7.79 -6.65
N ILE A 379 -12.70 7.84 -5.73
CA ILE A 379 -12.53 6.83 -4.67
C ILE A 379 -13.82 6.76 -3.84
N ARG A 380 -14.34 7.92 -3.43
CA ARG A 380 -15.60 7.99 -2.68
C ARG A 380 -16.78 7.45 -3.48
N PHE A 381 -16.92 7.81 -4.75
CA PHE A 381 -17.99 7.29 -5.61
C PHE A 381 -17.92 5.76 -5.75
N VAL A 382 -16.72 5.21 -5.93
CA VAL A 382 -16.51 3.75 -6.01
C VAL A 382 -16.79 3.08 -4.67
N GLN A 383 -16.37 3.67 -3.54
CA GLN A 383 -16.67 3.18 -2.20
C GLN A 383 -18.18 3.19 -1.92
N ASP A 384 -18.88 4.28 -2.25
CA ASP A 384 -20.33 4.41 -2.09
C ASP A 384 -21.06 3.37 -2.97
N TYR A 385 -20.65 3.19 -4.24
CA TYR A 385 -21.23 2.18 -5.14
C TYR A 385 -20.96 0.73 -4.69
N ASN A 386 -19.77 0.45 -4.17
CA ASN A 386 -19.42 -0.86 -3.63
C ASN A 386 -20.17 -1.13 -2.31
N SER A 387 -20.37 -0.11 -1.47
CA SER A 387 -21.19 -0.20 -0.27
C SER A 387 -22.68 -0.47 -0.59
N GLU A 388 -23.21 0.13 -1.67
CA GLU A 388 -24.57 -0.11 -2.16
C GLU A 388 -24.74 -1.53 -2.71
N ARG A 389 -23.69 -2.07 -3.38
CA ARG A 389 -23.66 -3.47 -3.85
C ARG A 389 -23.61 -4.48 -2.70
N ILE A 390 -22.98 -4.12 -1.58
CA ILE A 390 -22.88 -4.96 -0.37
C ILE A 390 -24.19 -4.98 0.43
N ILE A 391 -25.07 -3.97 0.30
CA ILE A 391 -26.37 -3.95 0.99
C ILE A 391 -27.36 -5.03 0.44
N SER A 392 -27.10 -5.60 -0.74
CA SER A 392 -27.90 -6.71 -1.30
C SER A 392 -27.42 -8.12 -0.89
N ARG A 393 -26.35 -8.24 -0.10
CA ARG A 393 -25.89 -9.52 0.48
C ARG A 393 -25.54 -9.32 1.94
N GLY A 394 -26.52 -9.64 2.80
CA GLY A 394 -26.43 -10.02 4.21
C GLY A 394 -25.22 -9.57 5.05
N ALA A 395 -25.54 -8.84 6.11
CA ALA A 395 -24.77 -8.66 7.35
C ALA A 395 -23.53 -7.77 7.32
N LYS A 396 -23.72 -6.57 7.89
CA LYS A 396 -22.68 -5.66 8.40
C LYS A 396 -21.66 -6.39 9.28
N LYS A 397 -20.38 -6.29 8.93
CA LYS A 397 -19.30 -6.09 9.90
C LYS A 397 -18.52 -4.86 9.46
N HIS A 398 -18.55 -3.82 10.29
CA HIS A 398 -17.58 -2.73 10.23
C HIS A 398 -16.20 -3.36 10.48
N ALA A 399 -15.44 -3.59 9.41
CA ALA A 399 -14.01 -3.70 9.51
C ALA A 399 -13.51 -2.26 9.69
N GLU A 400 -13.26 -1.86 10.93
CA GLU A 400 -12.36 -0.75 11.21
C GLU A 400 -10.99 -1.17 10.66
N ASP A 401 -10.64 -0.55 9.54
CA ASP A 401 -9.37 -0.66 8.85
C ASP A 401 -8.29 -0.04 9.75
N LEU A 402 -7.70 -0.88 10.59
CA LEU A 402 -6.81 -0.52 11.69
C LEU A 402 -5.38 -0.13 11.22
N GLU A 403 -5.20 0.13 9.92
CA GLU A 403 -3.89 0.45 9.31
C GLU A 403 -3.79 1.89 8.77
N SER A 404 -4.87 2.69 8.82
CA SER A 404 -4.92 4.07 8.29
C SER A 404 -4.39 5.15 9.25
N GLY A 405 -3.36 4.86 10.05
CA GLY A 405 -2.81 5.83 11.01
C GLY A 405 -2.06 7.01 10.37
N PHE A 406 -1.54 6.83 9.15
CA PHE A 406 -0.74 7.84 8.43
C PHE A 406 -1.43 8.38 7.17
N SER A 407 -2.33 7.59 6.54
CA SER A 407 -3.13 8.01 5.38
C SER A 407 -4.28 8.95 5.78
N SER A 408 -4.82 8.79 7.00
CA SER A 408 -5.90 9.59 7.56
C SER A 408 -5.68 11.10 7.43
N ASP A 409 -4.46 11.61 7.67
CA ASP A 409 -4.24 13.07 7.69
C ASP A 409 -4.27 13.68 6.28
N VAL A 410 -3.70 12.97 5.30
CA VAL A 410 -3.71 13.39 3.89
C VAL A 410 -5.12 13.24 3.33
N GLU A 411 -5.77 12.12 3.60
CA GLU A 411 -7.15 11.86 3.22
C GLU A 411 -8.11 12.87 3.84
N SER A 412 -7.97 13.19 5.14
CA SER A 412 -8.78 14.18 5.86
C SER A 412 -8.64 15.58 5.27
N LYS A 413 -7.44 15.95 4.79
CA LYS A 413 -7.21 17.24 4.13
C LYS A 413 -7.97 17.35 2.80
N TYR A 414 -7.90 16.32 1.96
CA TYR A 414 -8.60 16.31 0.67
C TYR A 414 -10.10 16.07 0.83
N LYS A 415 -10.51 15.28 1.81
CA LYS A 415 -11.90 15.13 2.27
C LYS A 415 -12.51 16.45 2.66
N LYS A 416 -11.82 17.23 3.48
CA LYS A 416 -12.28 18.56 3.88
C LYS A 416 -12.37 19.52 2.69
N MET A 417 -11.39 19.50 1.78
CA MET A 417 -11.44 20.30 0.56
C MET A 417 -12.63 19.92 -0.33
N TYR A 418 -12.92 18.63 -0.47
CA TYR A 418 -14.07 18.12 -1.20
C TYR A 418 -15.41 18.49 -0.54
N GLU A 419 -15.54 18.30 0.78
CA GLU A 419 -16.74 18.65 1.54
C GLU A 419 -17.01 20.17 1.52
N ASP A 420 -15.97 20.98 1.59
CA ASP A 420 -16.06 22.44 1.48
C ASP A 420 -16.53 22.88 0.08
N ASP A 421 -16.13 22.16 -0.98
CA ASP A 421 -16.49 22.47 -2.36
C ASP A 421 -17.91 21.99 -2.72
N ILE A 422 -18.32 20.82 -2.20
CA ILE A 422 -19.64 20.25 -2.46
C ILE A 422 -20.76 20.87 -1.62
N ASN A 423 -20.43 21.50 -0.49
CA ASN A 423 -21.42 22.08 0.41
C ASN A 423 -21.86 23.49 -0.06
N PRO A 424 -23.10 23.65 -0.54
CA PRO A 424 -23.60 24.93 -1.06
C PRO A 424 -23.65 26.02 0.03
N PHE A 425 -23.77 25.65 1.30
CA PHE A 425 -23.79 26.61 2.42
C PHE A 425 -22.40 27.12 2.81
N VAL A 426 -21.34 26.34 2.58
CA VAL A 426 -19.96 26.79 2.80
C VAL A 426 -19.57 27.76 1.70
N ALA A 427 -19.86 27.42 0.45
CA ALA A 427 -19.68 28.32 -0.69
C ALA A 427 -20.49 29.63 -0.51
N PHE A 428 -21.75 29.52 -0.08
CA PHE A 428 -22.61 30.67 0.20
C PHE A 428 -22.09 31.52 1.36
N SER A 429 -21.74 30.93 2.51
CA SER A 429 -21.22 31.69 3.66
C SER A 429 -19.88 32.37 3.39
N ARG A 430 -19.01 31.74 2.57
CA ARG A 430 -17.77 32.36 2.09
C ARG A 430 -18.08 33.55 1.19
N LYS A 431 -18.98 33.37 0.22
CA LYS A 431 -19.41 34.43 -0.71
C LYS A 431 -20.09 35.59 0.03
N GLU A 432 -20.93 35.31 1.02
CA GLU A 432 -21.58 36.31 1.86
C GLU A 432 -20.54 37.06 2.70
N ARG A 433 -19.60 36.37 3.35
CA ARG A 433 -18.53 37.00 4.12
C ARG A 433 -17.63 37.87 3.25
N ASP A 434 -17.31 37.43 2.04
CA ASP A 434 -16.50 38.19 1.08
C ASP A 434 -17.27 39.39 0.52
N GLN A 435 -18.58 39.26 0.34
CA GLN A 435 -19.45 40.36 -0.07
C GLN A 435 -19.58 41.40 1.06
N ARG A 436 -19.84 40.97 2.30
CA ARG A 436 -19.78 41.81 3.50
C ARG A 436 -18.43 42.50 3.62
N TYR A 437 -17.33 41.77 3.37
CA TYR A 437 -15.98 42.36 3.39
C TYR A 437 -15.78 43.41 2.29
N LYS A 438 -16.32 43.20 1.09
CA LYS A 438 -16.29 44.17 0.00
C LYS A 438 -17.14 45.41 0.30
N GLU A 439 -18.30 45.22 0.93
CA GLU A 439 -19.24 46.26 1.38
C GLU A 439 -18.71 47.10 2.54
N LEU A 440 -17.67 46.64 3.27
CA LEU A 440 -17.01 47.45 4.29
C LEU A 440 -16.31 48.66 3.66
N GLY A 441 -16.52 49.84 4.27
CA GLY A 441 -15.78 51.05 3.92
C GLY A 441 -14.28 50.88 4.13
N LEU A 442 -13.46 51.68 3.43
CA LEU A 442 -12.00 51.63 3.52
C LEU A 442 -11.49 51.75 4.97
N ARG A 443 -12.18 52.53 5.81
CA ARG A 443 -11.85 52.69 7.25
C ARG A 443 -12.15 51.42 8.05
N ASP A 444 -13.30 50.79 7.80
CA ASP A 444 -13.68 49.54 8.48
C ASP A 444 -12.79 48.36 8.06
N LYS A 445 -12.31 48.35 6.81
CA LYS A 445 -11.33 47.35 6.33
C LYS A 445 -9.99 47.44 7.07
N ILE A 446 -9.51 48.66 7.33
CA ILE A 446 -8.28 48.88 8.10
C ILE A 446 -8.49 48.47 9.56
N THR A 447 -9.62 48.82 10.17
CA THR A 447 -9.95 48.41 11.54
C THR A 447 -10.10 46.89 11.67
N LEU A 448 -10.78 46.24 10.73
CA LEU A 448 -10.98 44.78 10.75
C LEU A 448 -9.66 44.03 10.51
N SER A 449 -8.81 44.51 9.60
CA SER A 449 -7.49 43.91 9.34
C SER A 449 -6.53 44.12 10.51
N SER A 450 -6.52 45.32 11.11
CA SER A 450 -5.76 45.61 12.34
C SER A 450 -6.25 44.76 13.52
N GLY A 451 -7.57 44.63 13.70
CA GLY A 451 -8.19 43.78 14.72
C GLY A 451 -7.88 42.30 14.54
N ARG A 452 -7.95 41.78 13.30
CA ARG A 452 -7.54 40.40 12.98
C ARG A 452 -6.05 40.17 13.22
N PHE A 453 -5.20 41.15 12.88
CA PHE A 453 -3.76 41.06 13.10
C PHE A 453 -3.42 41.03 14.59
N LEU A 454 -4.06 41.89 15.39
CA LEU A 454 -3.88 41.93 16.83
C LEU A 454 -4.40 40.67 17.52
N LEU A 455 -5.56 40.11 17.12
CA LEU A 455 -6.13 38.91 17.75
C LEU A 455 -5.51 37.60 17.23
N GLY A 456 -5.15 37.55 15.95
CA GLY A 456 -4.68 36.33 15.28
C GLY A 456 -3.25 35.94 15.63
N ASN A 457 -2.39 36.89 15.99
CA ASN A 457 -0.99 36.62 16.28
C ASN A 457 -0.69 36.69 17.79
N LYS A 458 -0.11 35.62 18.35
CA LYS A 458 0.26 35.52 19.78
C LYS A 458 1.23 36.62 20.23
N TYR A 459 2.12 37.05 19.34
CA TYR A 459 3.08 38.11 19.61
C TYR A 459 2.43 39.50 19.58
N ALA A 460 1.47 39.73 18.67
CA ALA A 460 0.73 40.99 18.59
C ALA A 460 -0.15 41.20 19.84
N ARG A 461 -0.78 40.13 20.34
CA ARG A 461 -1.51 40.15 21.62
C ARG A 461 -0.62 40.54 22.80
N SER A 462 0.56 39.92 22.90
CA SER A 462 1.51 40.20 23.97
C SER A 462 2.03 41.64 23.88
N PHE A 463 2.37 42.10 22.67
CA PHE A 463 2.82 43.46 22.42
C PHE A 463 1.75 44.51 22.81
N ALA A 464 0.49 44.31 22.42
CA ALA A 464 -0.61 45.21 22.77
C ALA A 464 -0.84 45.26 24.29
N PHE A 465 -0.73 44.12 24.99
CA PHE A 465 -0.83 44.06 26.44
C PHE A 465 0.30 44.84 27.13
N PHE A 466 1.56 44.64 26.72
CA PHE A 466 2.67 45.42 27.30
C PHE A 466 2.60 46.90 26.93
N TYR A 467 2.10 47.23 25.75
CA TYR A 467 1.88 48.61 25.33
C TYR A 467 0.83 49.32 26.19
N THR A 468 -0.30 48.66 26.49
CA THR A 468 -1.31 49.25 27.39
C THR A 468 -0.77 49.39 28.81
N ILE A 469 -0.08 48.38 29.36
CA ILE A 469 0.58 48.49 30.67
C ILE A 469 1.58 49.67 30.69
N GLY A 470 2.42 49.78 29.66
CA GLY A 470 3.41 50.86 29.55
C GLY A 470 2.76 52.24 29.49
N LEU A 471 1.65 52.38 28.74
CA LEU A 471 0.89 53.62 28.67
C LEU A 471 0.27 53.98 30.03
N HIS A 472 -0.27 53.00 30.75
CA HIS A 472 -0.79 53.24 32.11
C HIS A 472 0.32 53.69 33.05
N ILE A 473 1.49 53.03 33.05
CA ILE A 473 2.65 53.44 33.86
C ILE A 473 3.07 54.87 33.51
N LEU A 474 3.10 55.22 32.22
CA LEU A 474 3.46 56.58 31.77
C LEU A 474 2.45 57.62 32.26
N VAL A 475 1.15 57.36 32.12
CA VAL A 475 0.09 58.26 32.60
C VAL A 475 0.15 58.41 34.12
N PHE A 476 0.29 57.31 34.86
CA PHE A 476 0.48 57.35 36.32
C PHE A 476 1.73 58.13 36.72
N THR A 477 2.83 57.99 35.98
CA THR A 477 4.06 58.75 36.25
C THR A 477 3.88 60.23 35.97
N CYS A 478 3.19 60.61 34.88
CA CYS A 478 2.84 62.00 34.59
C CYS A 478 1.93 62.60 35.66
N LEU A 479 0.87 61.88 36.06
CA LEU A 479 -0.04 62.32 37.13
C LEU A 479 0.69 62.42 38.48
N TYR A 480 1.56 61.47 38.79
CA TYR A 480 2.38 61.50 40.00
C TYR A 480 3.34 62.70 39.99
N ARG A 481 4.02 62.98 38.88
CA ARG A 481 4.89 64.15 38.74
C ARG A 481 4.10 65.45 38.87
N MET A 482 2.92 65.54 38.27
CA MET A 482 2.07 66.72 38.35
C MET A 482 1.50 66.92 39.75
N SER A 483 1.12 65.85 40.45
CA SER A 483 0.71 65.87 41.86
C SER A 483 1.87 66.20 42.81
N ALA A 484 3.08 65.70 42.54
CA ALA A 484 4.27 66.05 43.31
C ALA A 484 4.62 67.53 43.16
N LEU A 485 4.50 68.08 41.94
CA LEU A 485 4.67 69.50 41.69
C LEU A 485 3.56 70.35 42.34
N SER A 486 2.31 69.89 42.35
CA SER A 486 1.22 70.61 43.05
C SER A 486 1.38 70.57 44.57
N ASN A 487 1.82 69.44 45.14
CA ASN A 487 2.12 69.36 46.58
C ASN A 487 3.30 70.25 46.96
N LEU A 488 4.33 70.35 46.11
CA LEU A 488 5.44 71.26 46.35
C LEU A 488 5.00 72.73 46.30
N SER A 489 4.10 73.08 45.37
CA SER A 489 3.45 74.40 45.29
C SER A 489 2.68 74.74 46.56
N ASN A 490 1.85 73.82 47.06
CA ASN A 490 1.08 74.03 48.29
C ASN A 490 1.97 74.13 49.54
N VAL A 491 3.04 73.34 49.65
CA VAL A 491 4.02 73.47 50.74
C VAL A 491 4.75 74.81 50.70
N SER A 492 5.00 75.38 49.51
CA SER A 492 5.56 76.73 49.40
C SER A 492 4.57 77.83 49.78
N GLU A 493 3.26 77.68 49.56
CA GLU A 493 2.25 78.65 50.03
C GLU A 493 2.10 78.62 51.56
N ASP A 494 2.06 77.43 52.18
CA ASP A 494 2.00 77.32 53.65
C ASP A 494 3.26 77.90 54.33
N LYS A 495 4.42 77.84 53.65
CA LYS A 495 5.67 78.45 54.16
C LYS A 495 5.74 79.97 54.00
N ILE A 496 4.89 80.56 53.15
CA ILE A 496 4.82 82.02 52.95
C ILE A 496 3.86 82.67 53.98
N MET A 497 2.90 81.93 54.53
CA MET A 497 1.98 82.41 55.56
C MET A 497 2.58 82.48 56.98
N ASP A 498 3.74 81.88 57.23
CA ASP A 498 4.33 81.73 58.58
C ASP A 498 5.61 82.57 58.82
N LEU A 499 5.76 83.71 58.14
CA LEU A 499 6.85 84.67 58.40
C LEU A 499 6.32 85.96 59.04
N PRO A 500 6.89 86.39 60.19
CA PRO A 500 6.34 87.48 61.01
C PRO A 500 6.59 88.85 60.37
N HIS A 501 5.61 89.74 60.50
CA HIS A 501 5.76 91.16 60.24
C HIS A 501 6.94 91.75 61.05
N PRO A 502 7.92 92.41 60.42
CA PRO A 502 8.81 93.33 61.10
C PRO A 502 8.24 94.76 61.05
N GLU A 503 8.53 95.48 62.12
CA GLU A 503 8.15 96.87 62.48
C GLU A 503 8.40 97.94 61.40
#